data_AF-A0A0C9V4W4-F1
#
_entry.id   AF-A0A0C9V4W4-F1
#
_cell.length_a   1.000
_cell.length_b   1.000
_cell.length_c   1.000
_cell.angle_alpha   90.00
_cell.angle_beta   90.00
_cell.angle_gamma   90.00
#
_symmetry.space_group_name_H-M   'P 1'
#
loop_
_entity.id
_entity.type
_entity.pdbx_description
1 polymer ?
#
loop_
_entity_poly.entity_id
_entity_poly.type
_entity_poly.pdbx_seq_one_letter_code
_entity_poly.pdbx_strand_id
1 'polypeptide(L)'
;MASISNRYLSQRFRPLIWSCLDFDLLRTATFFAERYFYIDQENHEARHLFALTLLKSEQKLSALHLVDLLHPSCPSCIEIYAQCCNALGRYIQGREALRKCLQMGGPSDLGPHRESKPVPDEAILECRMGYLYMRTNLSERAAESFAHALTLNPLLWEAFEGLCAAGSFPDIDQLFPAGTKSTARFTEDSPLQVMKNGPLATGAGFFTPDTVA
;
A
#
# COMPACT_ATOMS: atom_id res chain seq x y z
N MET A 1 -4.02 20.33 2.25
CA MET A 1 -4.39 19.23 3.17
C MET A 1 -4.11 17.85 2.57
N ALA A 2 -4.38 17.60 1.28
CA ALA A 2 -4.04 16.33 0.62
C ALA A 2 -2.53 15.97 0.66
N SER A 3 -1.64 16.95 0.52
CA SER A 3 -0.17 16.72 0.54
C SER A 3 0.35 16.20 1.89
N ILE A 4 -0.25 16.63 3.00
CA ILE A 4 0.15 16.23 4.35
C ILE A 4 -0.34 14.80 4.63
N SER A 5 -1.60 14.50 4.27
CA SER A 5 -2.17 13.16 4.40
C SER A 5 -1.39 12.14 3.58
N ASN A 6 -0.96 12.50 2.36
CA ASN A 6 -0.15 11.63 1.50
C ASN A 6 1.21 11.30 2.14
N ARG A 7 1.88 12.25 2.81
CA ARG A 7 3.16 11.98 3.49
C ARG A 7 3.04 10.96 4.61
N TYR A 8 1.98 11.03 5.42
CA TYR A 8 1.76 10.06 6.49
C TYR A 8 1.45 8.66 5.95
N LEU A 9 0.70 8.58 4.84
CA LEU A 9 0.44 7.31 4.17
C LEU A 9 1.73 6.69 3.61
N SER A 10 2.57 7.49 2.93
CA SER A 10 3.88 7.04 2.43
C SER A 10 4.78 6.49 3.55
N GLN A 11 4.82 7.18 4.70
CA GLN A 11 5.60 6.75 5.87
C GLN A 11 5.10 5.43 6.48
N ARG A 12 3.81 5.11 6.37
CA ARG A 12 3.25 3.85 6.86
C ARG A 12 3.32 2.71 5.86
N PHE A 13 3.09 2.97 4.58
CA PHE A 13 3.11 1.92 3.55
C PHE A 13 4.49 1.34 3.34
N ARG A 14 5.54 2.16 3.35
CA ARG A 14 6.92 1.69 3.18
C ARG A 14 7.32 0.56 4.16
N PRO A 15 7.26 0.73 5.50
CA PRO A 15 7.62 -0.34 6.43
C PRO A 15 6.64 -1.52 6.39
N LEU A 16 5.35 -1.27 6.09
CA LEU A 16 4.37 -2.35 5.92
C LEU A 16 4.73 -3.25 4.72
N ILE A 17 5.01 -2.67 3.57
CA ILE A 17 5.37 -3.40 2.34
C ILE A 17 6.65 -4.22 2.57
N TRP A 18 7.67 -3.62 3.18
CA TRP A 18 8.91 -4.34 3.52
C TRP A 18 8.65 -5.52 4.46
N SER A 19 7.88 -5.30 5.54
CA SER A 19 7.51 -6.39 6.45
C SER A 19 6.74 -7.50 5.72
N CYS A 20 5.81 -7.16 4.83
CA CYS A 20 5.07 -8.17 4.06
C CYS A 20 5.98 -8.95 3.11
N LEU A 21 6.95 -8.28 2.47
CA LEU A 21 7.95 -8.92 1.61
C LEU A 21 8.88 -9.85 2.39
N ASP A 22 9.28 -9.48 3.61
CA ASP A 22 10.12 -10.31 4.49
C ASP A 22 9.43 -11.63 4.87
N PHE A 23 8.09 -11.59 5.00
CA PHE A 23 7.27 -12.74 5.36
C PHE A 23 6.44 -13.31 4.19
N ASP A 24 6.83 -13.04 2.95
CA ASP A 24 6.23 -13.64 1.74
C ASP A 24 4.70 -13.44 1.61
N LEU A 25 4.16 -12.38 2.23
CA LEU A 25 2.77 -11.96 2.12
C LEU A 25 2.58 -11.10 0.86
N LEU A 26 2.82 -11.71 -0.30
CA LEU A 26 3.03 -11.00 -1.56
C LEU A 26 1.79 -10.28 -2.08
N ARG A 27 0.57 -10.79 -1.82
CA ARG A 27 -0.65 -10.10 -2.29
C ARG A 27 -0.87 -8.82 -1.49
N THR A 28 -0.69 -8.89 -0.18
CA THR A 28 -0.75 -7.71 0.70
C THR A 28 0.32 -6.69 0.27
N ALA A 29 1.56 -7.14 0.08
CA ALA A 29 2.64 -6.27 -0.34
C ALA A 29 2.33 -5.58 -1.69
N THR A 30 1.85 -6.33 -2.69
CA THR A 30 1.50 -5.79 -4.01
C THR A 30 0.36 -4.78 -3.93
N PHE A 31 -0.69 -5.08 -3.17
CA PHE A 31 -1.85 -4.20 -3.00
C PHE A 31 -1.47 -2.82 -2.43
N PHE A 32 -0.63 -2.79 -1.40
CA PHE A 32 -0.17 -1.52 -0.81
C PHE A 32 0.90 -0.84 -1.65
N ALA A 33 1.77 -1.59 -2.33
CA ALA A 33 2.78 -1.01 -3.21
C ALA A 33 2.14 -0.32 -4.43
N GLU A 34 1.10 -0.92 -5.00
CA GLU A 34 0.31 -0.31 -6.07
C GLU A 34 -0.30 1.03 -5.61
N ARG A 35 -1.00 1.03 -4.47
CA ARG A 35 -1.56 2.25 -3.88
C ARG A 35 -0.49 3.30 -3.59
N TYR A 36 0.66 2.88 -3.08
CA TYR A 36 1.77 3.79 -2.79
C TYR A 36 2.30 4.45 -4.06
N PHE A 37 2.42 3.70 -5.15
CA PHE A 37 2.83 4.22 -6.46
C PHE A 37 1.79 5.18 -7.07
N TYR A 38 0.49 4.88 -6.97
CA TYR A 38 -0.53 5.79 -7.51
C TYR A 38 -0.74 7.07 -6.69
N ILE A 39 -0.35 7.07 -5.41
CA ILE A 39 -0.31 8.30 -4.60
C ILE A 39 0.78 9.26 -5.11
N ASP A 40 1.93 8.72 -5.49
CA ASP A 40 3.07 9.49 -5.98
C ASP A 40 3.83 8.72 -7.07
N GLN A 41 3.50 9.01 -8.32
CA GLN A 41 4.10 8.35 -9.49
C GLN A 41 5.52 8.84 -9.77
N GLU A 42 5.90 10.01 -9.27
CA GLU A 42 7.23 10.59 -9.43
C GLU A 42 8.21 9.99 -8.42
N ASN A 43 7.72 9.53 -7.28
CA ASN A 43 8.52 8.90 -6.25
C ASN A 43 9.17 7.60 -6.73
N HIS A 44 10.48 7.66 -6.83
CA HIS A 44 11.34 6.55 -7.17
C HIS A 44 11.18 5.33 -6.24
N GLU A 45 11.11 5.54 -4.92
CA GLU A 45 11.01 4.44 -3.95
C GLU A 45 9.68 3.68 -4.11
N ALA A 46 8.58 4.40 -4.34
CA ALA A 46 7.27 3.79 -4.56
C ALA A 46 7.27 2.90 -5.80
N ARG A 47 7.84 3.40 -6.91
CA ARG A 47 8.01 2.60 -8.13
C ARG A 47 8.91 1.39 -7.90
N HIS A 48 10.04 1.56 -7.21
CA HIS A 48 10.98 0.48 -6.92
C HIS A 48 10.29 -0.64 -6.11
N LEU A 49 9.59 -0.29 -5.03
CA LEU A 49 8.86 -1.25 -4.20
C LEU A 49 7.79 -1.98 -5.00
N PHE A 50 7.03 -1.28 -5.85
CA PHE A 50 6.01 -1.92 -6.67
C PHE A 50 6.60 -2.86 -7.73
N ALA A 51 7.69 -2.48 -8.39
CA ALA A 51 8.40 -3.39 -9.29
C ALA A 51 8.93 -4.64 -8.55
N LEU A 52 9.45 -4.45 -7.34
CA LEU A 52 9.96 -5.54 -6.52
C LEU A 52 8.85 -6.51 -6.11
N THR A 53 7.69 -6.02 -5.68
CA THR A 53 6.54 -6.89 -5.35
C THR A 53 6.07 -7.66 -6.56
N LEU A 54 5.95 -7.02 -7.73
CA LEU A 54 5.53 -7.68 -8.98
C LEU A 54 6.53 -8.77 -9.42
N LEU A 55 7.83 -8.51 -9.29
CA LEU A 55 8.86 -9.49 -9.58
C LEU A 55 8.74 -10.72 -8.66
N LYS A 56 8.52 -10.50 -7.35
CA LYS A 56 8.35 -11.58 -6.36
C LYS A 56 7.06 -12.36 -6.59
N SER A 57 5.98 -11.70 -7.03
CA SER A 57 4.72 -12.34 -7.44
C SER A 57 4.77 -12.98 -8.85
N GLU A 58 5.96 -13.17 -9.41
CA GLU A 58 6.23 -13.75 -10.74
C GLU A 58 5.66 -12.99 -11.95
N GLN A 59 5.15 -11.76 -11.76
CA GLN A 59 4.64 -10.89 -12.81
C GLN A 59 5.77 -10.11 -13.50
N LYS A 60 6.72 -10.86 -14.09
CA LYS A 60 7.98 -10.33 -14.65
C LYS A 60 7.78 -9.31 -15.77
N LEU A 61 6.74 -9.47 -16.60
CA LEU A 61 6.44 -8.53 -17.68
C LEU A 61 5.99 -7.17 -17.15
N SER A 62 5.09 -7.18 -16.16
CA SER A 62 4.59 -5.95 -15.51
C SER A 62 5.71 -5.23 -14.77
N ALA A 63 6.55 -5.99 -14.03
CA ALA A 63 7.72 -5.45 -13.36
C ALA A 63 8.70 -4.81 -14.35
N LEU A 64 8.98 -5.47 -15.49
CA LEU A 64 9.84 -4.93 -16.54
C LEU A 64 9.31 -3.59 -17.08
N HIS A 65 8.02 -3.55 -17.44
CA HIS A 65 7.39 -2.34 -17.97
C HIS A 65 7.49 -1.18 -16.96
N LEU A 66 7.23 -1.45 -15.69
CA LEU A 66 7.26 -0.41 -14.65
C LEU A 66 8.66 0.22 -14.51
N VAL A 67 9.71 -0.60 -14.57
CA VAL A 67 11.10 -0.13 -14.41
C VAL A 67 11.60 0.58 -15.67
N ASP A 68 11.12 0.20 -16.84
CA ASP A 68 11.53 0.77 -18.13
C ASP A 68 10.96 2.19 -18.35
N LEU A 69 9.79 2.51 -17.77
CA LEU A 69 9.07 3.78 -17.97
C LEU A 69 9.95 5.04 -17.85
N LEU A 70 10.79 5.14 -16.81
CA LEU A 70 11.67 6.30 -16.61
C LEU A 70 13.15 6.00 -16.88
N HIS A 71 13.45 4.84 -17.47
CA HIS A 71 14.77 4.24 -17.54
C HIS A 71 15.43 4.04 -16.15
N PRO A 72 15.91 2.83 -15.82
CA PRO A 72 16.44 2.58 -14.50
C PRO A 72 17.79 3.30 -14.31
N SER A 73 17.76 4.40 -13.56
CA SER A 73 18.98 5.11 -13.12
C SER A 73 19.55 4.55 -11.81
N CYS A 74 18.78 3.75 -11.10
CA CYS A 74 19.09 3.25 -9.77
C CYS A 74 19.65 1.81 -9.84
N PRO A 75 20.73 1.48 -9.10
CA PRO A 75 21.33 0.14 -9.14
C PRO A 75 20.33 -0.98 -8.83
N SER A 76 19.48 -0.80 -7.80
CA SER A 76 18.49 -1.80 -7.40
C SER A 76 17.36 -2.00 -8.43
N CYS A 77 17.03 -0.96 -9.19
CA CYS A 77 16.06 -1.01 -10.29
C CYS A 77 16.66 -1.73 -11.50
N ILE A 78 17.93 -1.45 -11.81
CA ILE A 78 18.67 -2.14 -12.86
C ILE A 78 18.76 -3.63 -12.55
N GLU A 79 18.96 -4.00 -11.30
CA GLU A 79 18.97 -5.40 -10.87
C GLU A 79 17.60 -6.06 -11.13
N ILE A 80 16.50 -5.43 -10.72
CA ILE A 80 15.14 -5.92 -11.01
C ILE A 80 14.91 -6.06 -12.53
N TYR A 81 15.31 -5.05 -13.32
CA TYR A 81 15.23 -5.08 -14.77
C TYR A 81 15.99 -6.28 -15.36
N ALA A 82 17.23 -6.48 -14.92
CA ALA A 82 18.06 -7.59 -15.38
C ALA A 82 17.48 -8.96 -14.99
N GLN A 83 16.92 -9.10 -13.79
CA GLN A 83 16.23 -10.32 -13.35
C GLN A 83 14.97 -10.58 -14.19
N CYS A 84 14.20 -9.55 -14.53
CA CYS A 84 13.07 -9.67 -15.45
C CYS A 84 13.52 -10.09 -16.86
N CYS A 85 14.55 -9.44 -17.41
CA CYS A 85 15.12 -9.80 -18.71
C CYS A 85 15.60 -11.25 -18.75
N ASN A 86 16.25 -11.72 -17.68
CA ASN A 86 16.71 -13.11 -17.56
C ASN A 86 15.52 -14.08 -17.62
N ALA A 87 14.46 -13.80 -16.85
CA ALA A 87 13.26 -14.64 -16.83
C ALA A 87 12.47 -14.63 -18.15
N LEU A 88 12.64 -13.59 -18.98
CA LEU A 88 11.99 -13.43 -20.29
C LEU A 88 12.90 -13.84 -21.47
N GLY A 89 14.11 -14.33 -21.23
CA GLY A 89 15.06 -14.73 -22.27
C GLY A 89 15.77 -13.56 -22.99
N ARG A 90 15.65 -12.33 -22.49
CA ARG A 90 16.25 -11.11 -23.07
C ARG A 90 17.66 -10.87 -22.53
N TYR A 91 18.54 -11.85 -22.67
CA TYR A 91 19.85 -11.87 -22.00
C TYR A 91 20.77 -10.71 -22.38
N ILE A 92 20.72 -10.26 -23.64
CA ILE A 92 21.58 -9.16 -24.13
C ILE A 92 21.25 -7.85 -23.40
N GLN A 93 19.97 -7.50 -23.34
CA GLN A 93 19.48 -6.28 -22.69
C GLN A 93 19.80 -6.29 -21.18
N GLY A 94 19.57 -7.42 -20.51
CA GLY A 94 19.89 -7.57 -19.09
C GLY A 94 21.39 -7.41 -18.80
N ARG A 95 22.25 -8.04 -19.62
CA ARG A 95 23.71 -7.93 -19.50
C ARG A 95 24.22 -6.50 -19.73
N GLU A 96 23.67 -5.80 -20.71
CA GLU A 96 24.04 -4.41 -20.99
C GLU A 96 23.63 -3.48 -19.85
N ALA A 97 22.44 -3.67 -19.29
CA ALA A 97 21.97 -2.91 -18.14
C ALA A 97 22.90 -3.12 -16.92
N LEU A 98 23.25 -4.37 -16.60
CA LEU A 98 24.19 -4.68 -15.50
C LEU A 98 25.57 -4.08 -15.73
N ARG A 99 26.09 -4.11 -16.97
CA ARG A 99 27.38 -3.47 -17.30
C ARG A 99 27.33 -1.96 -17.05
N LYS A 100 26.24 -1.29 -17.45
CA LYS A 100 26.03 0.13 -17.15
C LYS A 100 26.00 0.38 -15.63
N CYS A 101 25.32 -0.48 -14.86
CA CYS A 101 25.28 -0.37 -13.40
C CYS A 101 26.68 -0.42 -12.75
N LEU A 102 27.55 -1.33 -13.22
CA LEU A 102 28.92 -1.42 -12.73
C LEU A 102 29.75 -0.18 -13.06
N GLN A 103 29.53 0.44 -14.23
CA GLN A 103 30.19 1.69 -14.63
C GLN A 103 29.75 2.89 -13.78
N MET A 104 28.53 2.87 -13.23
CA MET A 104 27.99 3.93 -12.38
C MET A 104 28.44 3.86 -10.91
N GLY A 105 29.36 2.95 -10.56
CA GLY A 105 29.87 2.80 -9.18
C GLY A 105 29.44 1.52 -8.45
N GLY A 106 28.81 0.57 -9.16
CA GLY A 106 28.37 -0.70 -8.58
C GLY A 106 27.16 -0.56 -7.65
N PRO A 107 26.70 -1.66 -7.02
CA PRO A 107 25.70 -1.59 -5.98
C PRO A 107 26.34 -0.97 -4.73
N SER A 108 26.47 0.36 -4.68
CA SER A 108 26.68 1.05 -3.41
C SER A 108 25.51 0.69 -2.48
N ASP A 109 25.80 0.58 -1.18
CA ASP A 109 24.92 0.31 -0.02
C ASP A 109 23.68 1.23 0.13
N LEU A 110 23.26 1.89 -0.95
CA LEU A 110 22.16 2.84 -1.09
C LEU A 110 20.88 2.16 -1.61
N GLY A 111 20.68 0.88 -1.30
CA GLY A 111 19.31 0.37 -1.24
C GLY A 111 18.53 1.24 -0.24
N PRO A 112 17.25 1.53 -0.45
CA PRO A 112 16.47 2.27 0.55
C PRO A 112 16.67 1.59 1.89
N HIS A 113 17.25 2.32 2.86
CA HIS A 113 17.75 1.80 4.13
C HIS A 113 16.71 0.83 4.72
N ARG A 114 16.96 -0.47 4.57
CA ARG A 114 16.02 -1.52 4.95
C ARG A 114 16.31 -1.90 6.38
N GLU A 115 15.45 -1.46 7.28
CA GLU A 115 15.35 -2.08 8.60
C GLU A 115 14.64 -3.43 8.40
N SER A 116 15.42 -4.47 8.10
CA SER A 116 14.90 -5.84 8.04
C SER A 116 14.39 -6.19 9.43
N LYS A 117 13.11 -6.56 9.57
CA LYS A 117 12.58 -7.08 10.83
C LYS A 117 12.83 -8.59 10.88
N PRO A 118 13.69 -9.08 11.78
CA PRO A 118 14.02 -10.51 11.82
C PRO A 118 12.89 -11.37 12.43
N VAL A 119 11.95 -10.76 13.16
CA VAL A 119 10.89 -11.47 13.89
C VAL A 119 9.53 -11.17 13.27
N PRO A 120 8.73 -12.20 12.91
CA PRO A 120 7.38 -12.01 12.41
C PRO A 120 6.49 -11.42 13.49
N ASP A 121 5.69 -10.45 13.08
CA ASP A 121 4.60 -9.92 13.91
C ASP A 121 3.56 -11.02 14.17
N GLU A 122 2.89 -10.94 15.32
CA GLU A 122 1.87 -11.93 15.73
C GLU A 122 0.75 -12.03 14.68
N ALA A 123 0.33 -10.89 14.12
CA ALA A 123 -0.67 -10.83 13.05
C ALA A 123 -0.27 -11.63 11.79
N ILE A 124 1.03 -11.63 11.45
CA ILE A 124 1.57 -12.35 10.28
C ILE A 124 1.59 -13.85 10.55
N LEU A 125 1.93 -14.25 11.78
CA LEU A 125 1.89 -15.64 12.19
C LEU A 125 0.46 -16.19 12.12
N GLU A 126 -0.51 -15.47 12.68
CA GLU A 126 -1.94 -15.83 12.61
C GLU A 126 -2.44 -15.96 11.17
N CYS A 127 -2.08 -15.01 10.29
CA CYS A 127 -2.44 -15.09 8.87
C CYS A 127 -1.86 -16.35 8.20
N ARG A 128 -0.61 -16.70 8.50
CA ARG A 128 0.02 -17.92 7.97
C ARG A 128 -0.63 -19.19 8.53
N MET A 129 -1.00 -19.20 9.81
CA MET A 129 -1.73 -20.31 10.43
C MET A 129 -3.09 -20.51 9.76
N GLY A 130 -3.82 -19.42 9.46
CA GLY A 130 -5.08 -19.48 8.70
C GLY A 130 -4.92 -20.20 7.36
N TYR A 131 -3.86 -19.90 6.60
CA TYR A 131 -3.57 -20.62 5.35
C TYR A 131 -3.24 -22.10 5.55
N LEU A 132 -2.53 -22.46 6.63
CA LEU A 132 -2.27 -23.88 6.96
C LEU A 132 -3.56 -24.61 7.34
N TYR A 133 -4.48 -23.96 8.05
CA TYR A 133 -5.80 -24.53 8.33
C TYR A 133 -6.64 -24.72 7.08
N MET A 134 -6.61 -23.76 6.14
CA MET A 134 -7.25 -23.93 4.83
C MET A 134 -6.70 -25.15 4.08
N ARG A 135 -5.37 -25.36 4.09
CA ARG A 135 -4.73 -26.52 3.45
C ARG A 135 -5.08 -27.85 4.12
N THR A 136 -5.45 -27.84 5.39
CA THR A 136 -5.88 -29.03 6.15
C THR A 136 -7.40 -29.23 6.16
N ASN A 137 -8.15 -28.44 5.37
CA ASN A 137 -9.61 -28.45 5.30
C ASN A 137 -10.32 -28.09 6.62
N LEU A 138 -9.68 -27.31 7.50
CA LEU A 138 -10.24 -26.81 8.75
C LEU A 138 -10.67 -25.34 8.58
N SER A 139 -11.69 -25.10 7.74
CA SER A 139 -12.11 -23.74 7.35
C SER A 139 -12.61 -22.88 8.51
N GLU A 140 -13.27 -23.47 9.52
CA GLU A 140 -13.74 -22.75 10.71
C GLU A 140 -12.57 -22.17 11.52
N ARG A 141 -11.56 -23.00 11.82
CA ARG A 141 -10.35 -22.53 12.52
C ARG A 141 -9.52 -21.57 11.67
N ALA A 142 -9.51 -21.77 10.35
CA ALA A 142 -8.89 -20.82 9.46
C ALA A 142 -9.53 -19.43 9.59
N ALA A 143 -10.86 -19.38 9.62
CA ALA A 143 -11.59 -18.13 9.79
C ALA A 143 -11.29 -17.45 11.13
N GLU A 144 -11.20 -18.22 12.22
CA GLU A 144 -10.80 -17.68 13.54
C GLU A 144 -9.40 -17.06 13.51
N SER A 145 -8.41 -17.75 12.95
CA SER A 145 -7.04 -17.22 12.83
C SER A 145 -6.97 -15.99 11.93
N PHE A 146 -7.68 -15.98 10.80
CA PHE A 146 -7.68 -14.80 9.92
C PHE A 146 -8.41 -13.60 10.56
N ALA A 147 -9.51 -13.84 11.29
CA ALA A 147 -10.18 -12.80 12.05
C ALA A 147 -9.25 -12.22 13.12
N HIS A 148 -8.54 -13.08 13.87
CA HIS A 148 -7.57 -12.65 14.87
C HIS A 148 -6.45 -11.80 14.23
N ALA A 149 -5.90 -12.24 13.09
CA ALA A 149 -4.90 -11.48 12.34
C ALA A 149 -5.38 -10.07 11.97
N LEU A 150 -6.65 -9.92 11.54
CA LEU A 150 -7.22 -8.61 11.20
C LEU A 150 -7.47 -7.72 12.42
N THR A 151 -7.79 -8.30 13.58
CA THR A 151 -7.92 -7.50 14.82
C THR A 151 -6.58 -6.89 15.25
N LEU A 152 -5.48 -7.62 15.04
CA LEU A 152 -4.12 -7.15 15.34
C LEU A 152 -3.62 -6.16 14.29
N ASN A 153 -3.83 -6.48 13.01
CA ASN A 153 -3.43 -5.63 11.90
C ASN A 153 -4.49 -5.63 10.78
N PRO A 154 -5.36 -4.60 10.70
CA PRO A 154 -6.41 -4.53 9.69
C PRO A 154 -5.85 -4.28 8.28
N LEU A 155 -4.55 -3.98 8.14
CA LEU A 155 -3.89 -3.77 6.84
C LEU A 155 -3.43 -5.08 6.20
N LEU A 156 -3.72 -6.25 6.77
CA LEU A 156 -3.39 -7.54 6.14
C LEU A 156 -4.47 -7.96 5.14
N TRP A 157 -4.31 -7.53 3.88
CA TRP A 157 -5.25 -7.85 2.80
C TRP A 157 -5.44 -9.36 2.60
N GLU A 158 -4.38 -10.14 2.71
CA GLU A 158 -4.43 -11.61 2.59
C GLU A 158 -5.30 -12.28 3.67
N ALA A 159 -5.33 -11.76 4.89
CA ALA A 159 -6.18 -12.30 5.96
C ALA A 159 -7.66 -12.04 5.64
N PHE A 160 -7.98 -10.87 5.09
CA PHE A 160 -9.32 -10.55 4.62
C PHE A 160 -9.75 -11.44 3.45
N GLU A 161 -8.90 -11.61 2.44
CA GLU A 161 -9.15 -12.55 1.33
C GLU A 161 -9.34 -14.00 1.84
N GLY A 162 -8.52 -14.40 2.81
CA GLY A 162 -8.58 -15.71 3.47
C GLY A 162 -9.91 -15.96 4.20
N LEU A 163 -10.44 -14.96 4.91
CA LEU A 163 -11.77 -15.03 5.53
C LEU A 163 -12.86 -15.25 4.49
N CYS A 164 -12.87 -14.45 3.43
CA CYS A 164 -13.84 -14.59 2.36
C CYS A 164 -13.75 -15.96 1.69
N ALA A 165 -12.54 -16.48 1.48
CA ALA A 165 -12.32 -17.82 0.94
C ALA A 165 -12.76 -18.95 1.90
N ALA A 166 -12.69 -18.73 3.22
CA ALA A 166 -13.21 -19.65 4.23
C ALA A 166 -14.75 -19.60 4.37
N GLY A 167 -15.42 -18.69 3.66
CA GLY A 167 -16.87 -18.52 3.69
C GLY A 167 -17.39 -17.65 4.84
N SER A 168 -16.50 -16.98 5.58
CA SER A 168 -16.85 -16.02 6.63
C SER A 168 -16.69 -14.60 6.10
N PHE A 169 -17.76 -13.81 6.13
CA PHE A 169 -17.78 -12.44 5.63
C PHE A 169 -17.80 -11.49 6.82
N PRO A 170 -16.65 -10.89 7.19
CA PRO A 170 -16.60 -9.96 8.30
C PRO A 170 -17.32 -8.66 7.95
N ASP A 171 -17.96 -8.04 8.95
CA ASP A 171 -18.59 -6.74 8.81
C ASP A 171 -17.51 -5.66 8.58
N ILE A 172 -17.64 -4.91 7.48
CA ILE A 172 -16.64 -3.93 7.04
C ILE A 172 -16.50 -2.82 8.09
N ASP A 173 -17.62 -2.41 8.70
CA ASP A 173 -17.63 -1.34 9.70
C ASP A 173 -16.93 -1.75 11.00
N GLN A 174 -16.90 -3.06 11.30
CA GLN A 174 -16.18 -3.60 12.46
C GLN A 174 -14.68 -3.74 12.18
N LEU A 175 -14.31 -4.14 10.97
CA LEU A 175 -12.90 -4.28 10.57
C LEU A 175 -12.21 -2.94 10.34
N PHE A 176 -12.92 -1.97 9.79
CA PHE A 176 -12.41 -0.65 9.48
C PHE A 176 -13.32 0.40 10.12
N PRO A 177 -13.23 0.60 11.44
CA PRO A 177 -14.04 1.61 12.11
C PRO A 177 -13.84 2.95 11.41
N ALA A 178 -14.93 3.58 10.97
CA ALA A 178 -14.88 4.92 10.41
C ALA A 178 -14.14 5.80 11.42
N GLY A 179 -12.92 6.23 11.05
CA GLY A 179 -11.97 6.80 12.00
C GLY A 179 -12.65 7.83 12.88
N THR A 180 -12.39 7.78 14.18
CA THR A 180 -12.69 8.91 15.06
C THR A 180 -12.18 10.14 14.34
N LYS A 181 -13.07 11.11 14.07
CA LYS A 181 -12.67 12.38 13.49
C LYS A 181 -11.47 12.82 14.29
N SER A 182 -10.29 12.84 13.67
CA SER A 182 -9.09 13.31 14.32
C SER A 182 -9.41 14.74 14.72
N THR A 183 -9.82 14.93 15.96
CA THR A 183 -9.85 16.24 16.60
C THR A 183 -8.40 16.63 16.60
N ALA A 184 -8.00 17.34 15.55
CA ALA A 184 -6.89 18.27 15.65
C ALA A 184 -7.11 18.97 17.00
N ARG A 185 -6.25 18.66 17.97
CA ARG A 185 -6.14 19.45 19.18
C ARG A 185 -5.63 20.79 18.68
N PHE A 186 -6.54 21.63 18.20
CA PHE A 186 -6.34 23.05 18.21
C PHE A 186 -6.12 23.36 19.69
N THR A 187 -4.88 23.61 20.06
CA THR A 187 -4.57 24.31 21.30
C THR A 187 -5.19 25.69 21.15
N GLU A 188 -6.43 25.83 21.61
CA GLU A 188 -7.10 27.11 21.77
C GLU A 188 -6.44 27.87 22.91
N ASP A 189 -5.24 28.38 22.68
CA ASP A 189 -4.69 29.47 23.48
C ASP A 189 -4.74 30.74 22.63
N SER A 190 -5.92 31.36 22.57
CA SER A 190 -6.10 32.81 22.39
C SER A 190 -7.58 33.20 22.56
N PRO A 191 -7.95 34.04 23.54
CA PRO A 191 -9.32 34.45 23.71
C PRO A 191 -9.71 35.57 22.73
N LEU A 192 -10.91 35.41 22.15
CA LEU A 192 -11.85 36.45 21.71
C LEU A 192 -11.40 37.43 20.60
N GLN A 193 -12.07 37.36 19.44
CA GLN A 193 -12.94 38.47 18.97
C GLN A 193 -14.10 37.92 18.13
N VAL A 194 -15.30 37.99 18.71
CA VAL A 194 -16.58 37.83 18.00
C VAL A 194 -16.83 39.12 17.23
N MET A 195 -16.70 39.10 15.90
CA MET A 195 -17.34 40.12 15.07
C MET A 195 -18.73 39.63 14.68
N LYS A 196 -19.73 40.09 15.42
CA LYS A 196 -21.12 40.15 14.98
C LYS A 196 -21.22 41.23 13.89
N ASN A 197 -21.77 40.88 12.73
CA ASN A 197 -22.89 41.55 12.04
C ASN A 197 -22.86 41.30 10.52
N GLY A 198 -23.86 40.58 10.02
CA GLY A 198 -24.23 40.50 8.60
C GLY A 198 -25.65 39.92 8.51
N PRO A 199 -26.58 40.54 7.77
CA PRO A 199 -28.01 40.36 7.99
C PRO A 199 -28.54 38.99 7.59
N LEU A 200 -29.47 38.51 8.41
CA LEU A 200 -30.23 37.28 8.30
C LEU A 200 -31.20 37.37 7.10
N ALA A 201 -30.91 36.67 6.00
CA ALA A 201 -31.87 36.48 4.92
C ALA A 201 -32.80 35.30 5.26
N THR A 202 -33.89 35.59 5.96
CA THR A 202 -35.04 34.69 6.03
C THR A 202 -35.79 34.79 4.71
N GLY A 203 -35.83 33.69 3.95
CA GLY A 203 -36.59 33.65 2.70
C GLY A 203 -36.88 32.21 2.29
N ALA A 204 -37.99 31.67 2.77
CA ALA A 204 -38.56 30.43 2.30
C ALA A 204 -38.90 30.57 0.80
N GLY A 205 -38.13 29.90 -0.06
CA GLY A 205 -38.34 29.88 -1.50
C GLY A 205 -39.46 28.92 -1.89
N PHE A 206 -40.68 29.46 -1.96
CA PHE A 206 -41.84 28.83 -2.57
C PHE A 206 -41.71 28.95 -4.10
N PHE A 207 -41.65 27.82 -4.80
CA PHE A 207 -41.61 27.76 -6.27
C PHE A 207 -43.04 27.67 -6.82
N THR A 208 -43.44 28.65 -7.62
CA THR A 208 -44.52 28.50 -8.62
C THR A 208 -44.02 29.02 -9.96
N PRO A 209 -44.17 28.27 -11.06
CA PRO A 209 -43.83 28.75 -12.39
C PRO A 209 -44.98 29.58 -12.99
N ASP A 210 -44.63 30.66 -13.69
CA ASP A 210 -45.59 31.50 -14.40
C ASP A 210 -46.18 30.76 -15.62
N THR A 211 -47.50 30.85 -15.77
CA THR A 211 -48.22 30.40 -16.98
C THR A 211 -48.36 31.59 -17.92
N VAL A 212 -47.83 31.45 -19.13
CA VAL A 212 -47.94 32.45 -20.20
C VAL A 212 -49.27 32.25 -20.93
N ALA A 213 -50.05 33.33 -21.05
CA ALA A 213 -51.09 33.52 -22.05
C ALA A 213 -50.80 34.80 -22.82
#